data_AF-A0A1H0JZY4-F1
#
_entry.id   AF-A0A1H0JZY4-F1
#
_cell.length_a   1.000
_cell.length_b   1.000
_cell.length_c   1.000
_cell.angle_alpha   90.00
_cell.angle_beta   90.00
_cell.angle_gamma   90.00
#
_symmetry.space_group_name_H-M   'P 1'
#
loop_
_entity.id
_entity.type
_entity.pdbx_description
1 polymer ?
#
loop_
_entity_poly.entity_id
_entity_poly.type
_entity_poly.pdbx_seq_one_letter_code
_entity_poly.pdbx_strand_id
1 'polypeptide(L)'
;MNVQLANCPGCTVLATHAGITSTLGAAEVATAQGRAALLAIRGDGTVAGAANITYGTTFPTPPGGELGCDTNGRCIVIAAQSDGTAVAAAYQVNAQGSWSDVSGVAGITSVTAKAITLTVGDGIGVAVQDQADGSTVWIVYAWDGTSYAVKGCSAATVPDPNALAMTNCLS
;
A
#
# COMPACT_ATOMS: atom_id res chain seq x y z
N MET A 1 9.39 -7.79 13.72
CA MET A 1 8.21 -8.50 14.28
C MET A 1 8.17 -9.88 13.65
N ASN A 2 7.77 -10.94 14.36
CA ASN A 2 7.64 -12.29 13.77
C ASN A 2 6.16 -12.71 13.85
N VAL A 3 5.57 -13.08 12.70
CA VAL A 3 4.15 -13.43 12.59
C VAL A 3 4.06 -14.87 12.12
N GLN A 4 3.39 -15.70 12.91
CA GLN A 4 3.15 -17.10 12.58
C GLN A 4 1.66 -17.35 12.43
N LEU A 5 1.28 -17.96 11.30
CA LEU A 5 -0.11 -18.27 11.00
C LEU A 5 -0.41 -19.70 11.46
N ALA A 6 -1.40 -19.84 12.33
CA ALA A 6 -1.94 -21.14 12.73
C ALA A 6 -3.25 -21.41 11.97
N ASN A 7 -3.53 -22.69 11.69
CA ASN A 7 -4.79 -23.12 11.08
C ASN A 7 -5.13 -22.46 9.74
N CYS A 8 -4.12 -22.04 8.97
CA CYS A 8 -4.26 -21.43 7.66
C CYS A 8 -3.34 -22.14 6.65
N PRO A 9 -3.70 -23.36 6.19
CA PRO A 9 -2.89 -24.12 5.25
C PRO A 9 -2.63 -23.32 3.97
N GLY A 10 -1.35 -23.20 3.59
CA GLY A 10 -0.92 -22.46 2.40
C GLY A 10 -1.01 -20.94 2.51
N CYS A 11 -1.31 -20.40 3.68
CA CYS A 11 -1.22 -18.96 3.92
C CYS A 11 0.24 -18.55 4.16
N THR A 12 0.61 -17.38 3.66
CA THR A 12 1.98 -16.87 3.73
C THR A 12 1.97 -15.44 4.23
N VAL A 13 2.85 -15.13 5.19
CA VAL A 13 3.12 -13.74 5.57
C VAL A 13 4.00 -13.13 4.48
N LEU A 14 3.46 -12.18 3.73
CA LEU A 14 4.16 -11.51 2.64
C LEU A 14 5.08 -10.42 3.16
N ALA A 15 4.58 -9.62 4.10
CA ALA A 15 5.33 -8.53 4.69
C ALA A 15 4.84 -8.17 6.08
N THR A 16 5.69 -7.49 6.84
CA THR A 16 5.34 -6.94 8.16
C THR A 16 5.85 -5.51 8.30
N HIS A 17 5.26 -4.76 9.22
CA HIS A 17 5.80 -3.48 9.69
C HIS A 17 5.51 -3.34 11.18
N ALA A 18 6.52 -3.00 11.97
CA ALA A 18 6.34 -2.79 13.42
C ALA A 18 6.00 -1.33 13.72
N GLY A 19 5.23 -1.06 14.77
CA GLY A 19 5.05 0.31 15.28
C GLY A 19 4.32 1.25 14.32
N ILE A 20 3.28 0.77 13.64
CA ILE A 20 2.39 1.62 12.83
C ILE A 20 1.55 2.55 13.72
N THR A 21 1.38 2.17 14.99
CA THR A 21 0.94 3.04 16.09
C THR A 21 1.83 2.77 17.31
N SER A 22 1.56 3.41 18.44
CA SER A 22 2.26 3.12 19.70
C SER A 22 2.04 1.70 20.22
N THR A 23 1.00 0.99 19.77
CA THR A 23 0.63 -0.34 20.30
C THR A 23 0.48 -1.42 19.24
N LEU A 24 0.49 -1.05 17.95
CA LEU A 24 0.23 -1.97 16.84
C LEU A 24 1.40 -2.04 15.85
N GLY A 25 1.57 -3.22 15.26
CA GLY A 25 2.21 -3.45 13.97
C GLY A 25 1.20 -3.92 12.93
N ALA A 26 1.65 -4.09 11.69
CA ALA A 26 0.89 -4.64 10.59
C ALA A 26 1.55 -5.87 9.96
N ALA A 27 0.74 -6.75 9.37
CA ALA A 27 1.21 -7.78 8.47
C ALA A 27 0.27 -7.94 7.27
N GLU A 28 0.86 -8.09 6.09
CA GLU A 28 0.16 -8.53 4.89
C GLU A 28 0.29 -10.05 4.77
N VAL A 29 -0.85 -10.72 4.60
CA VAL A 29 -0.93 -12.17 4.52
C VAL A 29 -1.67 -12.57 3.26
N ALA A 30 -1.04 -13.40 2.43
CA ALA A 30 -1.71 -14.07 1.32
C ALA A 30 -2.32 -15.41 1.78
N THR A 31 -3.46 -15.77 1.18
CA THR A 31 -4.09 -17.07 1.31
C THR A 31 -3.75 -17.95 0.10
N ALA A 32 -3.93 -19.26 0.26
CA ALA A 32 -3.72 -20.23 -0.83
C ALA A 32 -4.60 -19.98 -2.07
N GLN A 33 -5.65 -19.15 -1.96
CA GLN A 33 -6.60 -18.86 -3.03
C GLN A 33 -6.26 -17.57 -3.79
N GLY A 34 -5.08 -16.99 -3.56
CA GLY A 34 -4.69 -15.71 -4.18
C GLY A 34 -5.45 -14.50 -3.64
N ARG A 35 -6.00 -14.60 -2.43
CA ARG A 35 -6.54 -13.45 -1.68
C ARG A 35 -5.51 -12.96 -0.68
N ALA A 36 -5.61 -11.71 -0.26
CA ALA A 36 -4.78 -11.20 0.82
C ALA A 36 -5.61 -10.51 1.90
N ALA A 37 -5.04 -10.44 3.10
CA ALA A 37 -5.59 -9.76 4.25
C ALA A 37 -4.51 -8.93 4.93
N LEU A 38 -4.94 -7.81 5.51
CA LEU A 38 -4.13 -6.95 6.34
C LEU A 38 -4.48 -7.22 7.81
N LEU A 39 -3.47 -7.51 8.62
CA LEU A 39 -3.59 -7.79 10.05
C LEU A 39 -3.05 -6.63 10.85
N ALA A 40 -3.79 -6.18 11.86
CA ALA A 40 -3.27 -5.34 12.94
C ALA A 40 -2.83 -6.25 14.10
N ILE A 41 -1.60 -6.10 14.58
CA ILE A 41 -0.98 -7.03 15.53
C ILE A 41 -0.47 -6.26 16.74
N ARG A 42 -0.78 -6.72 17.95
CA ARG A 42 -0.30 -6.12 19.20
C ARG A 42 1.14 -6.55 19.49
N GLY A 43 1.82 -5.82 20.39
CA GLY A 43 3.18 -6.15 20.82
C GLY A 43 3.34 -7.54 21.46
N ASP A 44 2.25 -8.14 21.97
CA ASP A 44 2.22 -9.51 22.49
C ASP A 44 1.99 -10.58 21.40
N GLY A 45 1.89 -10.18 20.13
CA GLY A 45 1.66 -11.06 18.99
C GLY A 45 0.20 -11.40 18.71
N THR A 46 -0.75 -10.92 19.53
CA THR A 46 -2.18 -11.13 19.28
C THR A 46 -2.70 -10.28 18.13
N VAL A 47 -3.62 -10.82 17.33
CA VAL A 47 -4.30 -10.05 16.28
C VAL A 47 -5.34 -9.12 16.93
N ALA A 48 -5.20 -7.82 16.67
CA ALA A 48 -6.14 -6.79 17.10
C ALA A 48 -7.31 -6.63 16.12
N GLY A 49 -7.05 -6.83 14.84
CA GLY A 49 -8.07 -6.81 13.80
C GLY A 49 -7.51 -7.28 12.46
N ALA A 50 -8.42 -7.58 11.54
CA ALA A 50 -8.09 -8.04 10.21
C ALA A 50 -9.06 -7.42 9.19
N ALA A 51 -8.57 -7.14 7.99
CA ALA A 51 -9.40 -6.74 6.87
C ALA A 51 -8.94 -7.45 5.59
N ASN A 52 -9.89 -7.77 4.72
CA ASN A 52 -9.57 -8.24 3.38
C ASN A 52 -8.97 -7.10 2.57
N ILE A 53 -7.95 -7.40 1.78
CA ILE A 53 -7.45 -6.46 0.78
C ILE A 53 -8.37 -6.55 -0.44
N THR A 54 -8.98 -5.41 -0.78
CA THR A 54 -10.08 -5.33 -1.75
C THR A 54 -9.61 -5.36 -3.20
N TYR A 55 -8.38 -4.89 -3.44
CA TYR A 55 -7.86 -4.65 -4.78
C TYR A 55 -6.69 -5.57 -5.12
N GLY A 56 -6.64 -6.01 -6.37
CA GLY A 56 -5.63 -6.92 -6.88
C GLY A 56 -6.07 -8.38 -6.94
N THR A 57 -5.34 -9.15 -7.74
CA THR A 57 -5.54 -10.59 -7.96
C THR A 57 -4.33 -11.41 -7.53
N THR A 58 -3.14 -10.79 -7.48
CA THR A 58 -1.93 -11.39 -6.95
C THR A 58 -1.17 -10.38 -6.09
N PHE A 59 -0.51 -10.90 -5.05
CA PHE A 59 0.10 -10.09 -4.00
C PHE A 59 1.58 -10.50 -3.89
N PRO A 60 2.48 -9.79 -4.59
CA PRO A 60 3.90 -10.09 -4.51
C PRO A 60 4.47 -9.65 -3.15
N THR A 61 5.46 -10.37 -2.64
CA THR A 61 6.20 -9.95 -1.45
C THR A 61 6.91 -8.61 -1.73
N PRO A 62 6.63 -7.55 -0.94
CA PRO A 62 7.39 -6.31 -0.99
C PRO A 62 8.90 -6.50 -0.79
N PRO A 63 9.75 -5.61 -1.32
CA PRO A 63 11.19 -5.68 -1.10
C PRO A 63 11.56 -5.78 0.38
N GLY A 64 12.39 -6.77 0.73
CA GLY A 64 12.80 -7.02 2.11
C GLY A 64 11.72 -7.59 3.03
N GLY A 65 10.51 -7.87 2.54
CA GLY A 65 9.38 -8.30 3.37
C GLY A 65 8.85 -7.18 4.28
N GLU A 66 9.14 -5.92 3.93
CA GLU A 66 8.69 -4.75 4.70
C GLU A 66 7.42 -4.17 4.08
N LEU A 67 6.37 -4.09 4.88
CA LEU A 67 5.11 -3.49 4.44
C LEU A 67 5.24 -1.97 4.51
N GLY A 68 4.89 -1.27 3.44
CA GLY A 68 4.95 0.19 3.42
C GLY A 68 3.91 0.78 4.36
N CYS A 69 4.31 1.18 5.57
CA CYS A 69 3.45 1.88 6.51
C CYS A 69 4.12 3.12 7.09
N ASP A 70 3.34 3.99 7.70
CA ASP A 70 3.84 5.09 8.54
C ASP A 70 3.36 4.97 9.99
N THR A 71 3.82 5.90 10.84
CA THR A 71 3.50 5.95 12.27
C THR A 71 2.13 6.53 12.58
N ASN A 72 1.34 6.88 11.56
CA ASN A 72 -0.05 7.34 11.68
C ASN A 72 -1.06 6.21 11.41
N GLY A 73 -0.58 4.96 11.39
CA GLY A 73 -1.40 3.78 11.16
C GLY A 73 -1.82 3.60 9.71
N ARG A 74 -1.18 4.28 8.74
CA ARG A 74 -1.49 4.13 7.32
C ARG A 74 -0.53 3.13 6.69
N CYS A 75 -1.06 2.19 5.93
CA CYS A 75 -0.31 1.18 5.19
C CYS A 75 -0.75 1.15 3.73
N ILE A 76 0.20 0.92 2.83
CA ILE A 76 -0.03 0.81 1.40
C ILE A 76 0.29 -0.62 0.97
N VAL A 77 -0.68 -1.25 0.34
CA VAL A 77 -0.53 -2.55 -0.31
C VAL A 77 -0.40 -2.32 -1.81
N ILE A 78 0.59 -2.98 -2.42
CA ILE A 78 0.77 -3.00 -3.88
C ILE A 78 0.52 -4.43 -4.35
N ALA A 79 -0.49 -4.57 -5.21
CA ALA A 79 -0.89 -5.83 -5.82
C ALA A 79 -0.80 -5.72 -7.34
N ALA A 80 -0.98 -6.84 -8.04
CA ALA A 80 -1.14 -6.85 -9.49
C ALA A 80 -2.56 -7.30 -9.86
N GLN A 81 -3.07 -6.73 -10.95
CA GLN A 81 -4.32 -7.10 -11.60
C GLN A 81 -4.10 -8.32 -12.53
N SER A 82 -5.20 -8.87 -13.07
CA SER A 82 -5.12 -10.04 -13.96
C SER A 82 -4.39 -9.79 -15.27
N ASP A 83 -4.32 -8.54 -15.73
CA ASP A 83 -3.58 -8.13 -16.92
C ASP A 83 -2.10 -7.81 -16.64
N GLY A 84 -1.66 -7.97 -15.38
CA GLY A 84 -0.29 -7.70 -14.94
C GLY A 84 -0.01 -6.24 -14.57
N THR A 85 -0.98 -5.34 -14.69
CA THR A 85 -0.83 -3.96 -14.20
C THR A 85 -0.84 -3.90 -12.68
N ALA A 86 -0.14 -2.93 -12.10
CA ALA A 86 -0.13 -2.72 -10.67
C ALA A 86 -1.42 -2.00 -10.22
N VAL A 87 -1.89 -2.34 -9.03
CA VAL A 87 -2.92 -1.60 -8.29
C VAL A 87 -2.47 -1.45 -6.85
N ALA A 88 -2.59 -0.24 -6.32
CA ALA A 88 -2.29 0.05 -4.93
C ALA A 88 -3.56 0.39 -4.15
N ALA A 89 -3.50 0.13 -2.85
CA ALA A 89 -4.57 0.42 -1.91
C ALA A 89 -3.97 0.97 -0.63
N ALA A 90 -4.60 2.00 -0.07
CA ALA A 90 -4.20 2.58 1.20
C ALA A 90 -5.23 2.24 2.28
N TYR A 91 -4.75 1.75 3.41
CA TYR A 91 -5.56 1.40 4.56
C TYR A 91 -5.09 2.16 5.79
N GLN A 92 -6.03 2.61 6.61
CA GLN A 92 -5.74 3.21 7.91
C GLN A 92 -6.30 2.35 9.03
N VAL A 93 -5.48 2.09 10.05
CA VAL A 93 -5.91 1.40 11.27
C VAL A 93 -6.25 2.40 12.37
N ASN A 94 -7.32 2.12 13.12
CA ASN A 94 -7.58 2.82 14.38
C ASN A 94 -6.86 2.16 15.57
N ALA A 95 -6.92 2.78 16.75
CA ALA A 95 -6.25 2.26 17.96
C ALA A 95 -6.75 0.87 18.40
N GLN A 96 -7.95 0.45 17.98
CA GLN A 96 -8.53 -0.84 18.29
C GLN A 96 -8.12 -1.94 17.30
N GLY A 97 -7.43 -1.60 16.21
CA GLY A 97 -7.00 -2.55 15.18
C GLY A 97 -7.98 -2.67 14.01
N SER A 98 -9.03 -1.85 13.93
CA SER A 98 -9.95 -1.85 12.80
C SER A 98 -9.35 -1.08 11.63
N TRP A 99 -9.33 -1.71 10.46
CA TRP A 99 -8.86 -1.13 9.21
C TRP A 99 -10.01 -0.48 8.43
N SER A 100 -9.71 0.65 7.80
CA SER A 100 -10.57 1.34 6.85
C SER A 100 -9.81 1.58 5.56
N ASP A 101 -10.47 1.39 4.41
CA ASP A 101 -9.94 1.81 3.12
C ASP A 101 -9.94 3.33 3.03
N VAL A 102 -8.79 3.91 2.72
CA VAL A 102 -8.60 5.36 2.59
C VAL A 102 -7.94 5.73 1.27
N SER A 103 -8.02 4.85 0.27
CA SER A 103 -7.42 5.05 -1.06
C SER A 103 -8.00 6.28 -1.78
N GLY A 104 -9.16 6.79 -1.36
CA GLY A 104 -9.84 7.96 -1.96
C GLY A 104 -10.55 7.66 -3.29
N VAL A 105 -10.15 6.59 -3.96
CA VAL A 105 -10.70 6.05 -5.22
C VAL A 105 -10.84 4.53 -5.13
N ALA A 106 -11.50 3.90 -6.10
CA ALA A 106 -11.63 2.45 -6.19
C ALA A 106 -10.29 1.78 -6.61
N GLY A 107 -9.32 1.78 -5.71
CA GLY A 107 -7.95 1.34 -5.98
C GLY A 107 -7.17 2.36 -6.83
N ILE A 108 -5.90 2.53 -6.51
CA ILE A 108 -4.99 3.42 -7.21
C ILE A 108 -4.29 2.60 -8.30
N THR A 109 -4.84 2.63 -9.52
CA THR A 109 -4.39 1.78 -10.63
C THR A 109 -3.22 2.40 -11.39
N SER A 110 -2.27 1.56 -11.81
CA SER A 110 -1.27 1.89 -12.82
C SER A 110 -1.67 1.33 -14.17
N VAL A 111 -1.21 1.95 -15.26
CA VAL A 111 -1.27 1.37 -16.61
C VAL A 111 -0.11 0.40 -16.91
N THR A 112 0.82 0.26 -15.97
CA THR A 112 1.99 -0.64 -16.09
C THR A 112 2.05 -1.57 -14.88
N ALA A 113 2.98 -2.52 -14.86
CA ALA A 113 3.26 -3.35 -13.70
C ALA A 113 3.93 -2.61 -12.52
N LYS A 114 4.17 -1.29 -12.62
CA LYS A 114 4.95 -0.54 -11.64
C LYS A 114 4.08 0.31 -10.73
N ALA A 115 4.20 0.05 -9.44
CA ALA A 115 3.86 0.96 -8.37
C ALA A 115 4.96 0.90 -7.30
N ILE A 116 5.20 1.99 -6.59
CA ILE A 116 6.17 2.04 -5.49
C ILE A 116 5.62 2.85 -4.32
N THR A 117 5.97 2.46 -3.10
CA THR A 117 5.80 3.30 -1.92
C THR A 117 6.96 4.29 -1.81
N LEU A 118 6.69 5.47 -1.25
CA LEU A 118 7.68 6.52 -1.04
C LEU A 118 7.27 7.40 0.14
N THR A 119 8.23 8.01 0.82
CA THR A 119 7.95 8.98 1.88
C THR A 119 7.50 10.31 1.26
N VAL A 120 6.36 10.84 1.67
CA VAL A 120 5.86 12.15 1.20
C VAL A 120 5.61 13.03 2.43
N GLY A 121 6.45 14.03 2.63
CA GLY A 121 6.44 14.80 3.88
C GLY A 121 6.81 13.93 5.07
N ASP A 122 5.94 13.87 6.07
CA ASP A 122 6.06 13.04 7.28
C ASP A 122 5.30 11.70 7.19
N GLY A 123 4.66 11.43 6.06
CA GLY A 123 3.83 10.24 5.85
C GLY A 123 4.33 9.36 4.71
N ILE A 124 3.54 8.33 4.43
CA ILE A 124 3.74 7.45 3.27
C ILE A 124 2.84 7.83 2.10
N GLY A 125 3.39 7.80 0.90
CA GLY A 125 2.73 7.95 -0.39
C GLY A 125 2.86 6.70 -1.26
N VAL A 126 2.12 6.67 -2.36
CA VAL A 126 2.30 5.68 -3.43
C VAL A 126 2.41 6.38 -4.77
N ALA A 127 3.33 5.90 -5.62
CA ALA A 127 3.44 6.32 -6.99
C ALA A 127 3.01 5.18 -7.91
N VAL A 128 2.16 5.50 -8.88
CA VAL A 128 1.75 4.60 -9.97
C VAL A 128 2.12 5.22 -11.31
N GLN A 129 2.31 4.40 -12.33
CA GLN A 129 2.60 4.91 -13.67
C GLN A 129 1.33 5.08 -14.51
N ASP A 130 1.30 6.15 -15.30
CA ASP A 130 0.32 6.44 -16.35
C ASP A 130 1.01 6.71 -17.70
N GLN A 131 0.26 6.51 -18.79
CA GLN A 131 0.70 6.61 -20.20
C GLN A 131 -0.49 7.01 -21.09
N ALA A 132 -1.00 8.23 -20.95
CA ALA A 132 -2.15 8.71 -21.71
C ALA A 132 -1.76 9.32 -23.07
N ASP A 133 -0.86 8.67 -23.84
CA ASP A 133 -0.44 9.03 -25.23
C ASP A 133 1.02 9.52 -25.39
N GLY A 134 1.84 9.43 -24.33
CA GLY A 134 3.22 9.92 -24.30
C GLY A 134 4.23 9.06 -23.54
N SER A 135 5.29 9.70 -23.06
CA SER A 135 6.25 9.06 -22.15
C SER A 135 5.59 8.75 -20.82
N THR A 136 6.00 7.64 -20.19
CA THR A 136 5.46 7.24 -18.89
C THR A 136 5.69 8.31 -17.83
N VAL A 137 4.64 8.66 -17.11
CA VAL A 137 4.72 9.57 -15.96
C VAL A 137 4.35 8.82 -14.69
N TRP A 138 4.97 9.20 -13.58
CA TRP A 138 4.55 8.79 -12.25
C TRP A 138 3.50 9.76 -11.73
N ILE A 139 2.36 9.24 -11.30
CA ILE A 139 1.36 9.96 -10.51
C ILE A 139 1.58 9.58 -9.05
N VAL A 140 1.87 10.56 -8.21
CA VAL A 140 2.08 10.35 -6.77
C VAL A 140 0.82 10.70 -6.01
N TYR A 141 0.35 9.75 -5.20
CA TYR A 141 -0.75 9.89 -4.27
C TYR A 141 -0.21 10.00 -2.84
N ALA A 142 -0.76 10.94 -2.08
CA ALA A 142 -0.41 11.13 -0.68
C ALA A 142 -1.65 11.52 0.14
N TRP A 143 -1.55 11.40 1.46
CA TRP A 143 -2.61 11.79 2.36
C TRP A 143 -2.91 13.29 2.28
N ASP A 144 -4.19 13.63 2.11
CA ASP A 144 -4.68 15.02 2.07
C ASP A 144 -5.33 15.52 3.38
N GLY A 145 -5.44 14.64 4.39
CA GLY A 145 -6.19 14.89 5.61
C GLY A 145 -7.37 13.92 5.80
N THR A 146 -7.88 13.34 4.72
CA THR A 146 -9.06 12.47 4.71
C THR A 146 -8.81 11.17 3.94
N SER A 147 -8.12 11.24 2.80
CA SER A 147 -7.84 10.10 1.94
C SER A 147 -6.55 10.31 1.14
N TYR A 148 -6.17 9.32 0.33
CA TYR A 148 -5.08 9.47 -0.63
C TYR A 148 -5.58 10.21 -1.88
N ALA A 149 -4.93 11.32 -2.20
CA ALA A 149 -5.22 12.14 -3.36
C ALA A 149 -3.94 12.43 -4.16
N VAL A 150 -4.11 12.81 -5.44
CA VAL A 150 -2.98 13.16 -6.31
C VAL A 150 -2.25 14.37 -5.72
N LYS A 151 -0.96 14.17 -5.40
CA LYS A 151 -0.05 15.22 -4.94
C LYS A 151 0.62 15.94 -6.11
N GLY A 152 0.89 15.20 -7.19
CA GLY A 152 1.54 15.70 -8.41
C GLY A 152 2.22 14.58 -9.18
N CYS A 153 2.83 14.93 -10.31
CA CYS A 153 3.42 13.95 -11.21
C CYS A 153 4.89 14.24 -11.53
N SER A 154 5.61 13.20 -11.96
CA SER A 154 7.02 13.26 -12.31
C SER A 154 7.34 12.37 -13.51
N ALA A 155 8.11 12.89 -14.46
CA ALA A 155 8.65 12.11 -15.59
C ALA A 155 10.00 11.45 -15.25
N ALA A 156 10.48 11.57 -14.01
CA ALA A 156 11.72 10.94 -13.58
C ALA A 156 11.60 9.41 -13.57
N THR A 157 12.73 8.70 -13.64
CA THR A 157 12.74 7.24 -13.53
C THR A 157 12.16 6.75 -12.20
N VAL A 158 12.45 7.49 -11.12
CA VAL A 158 11.86 7.34 -9.78
C VAL A 158 11.39 8.74 -9.35
N PRO A 159 10.13 8.91 -8.92
CA PRO A 159 9.61 10.22 -8.51
C PRO A 159 10.28 10.71 -7.23
N ASP A 160 10.72 11.97 -7.22
CA ASP A 160 11.09 12.71 -6.01
C ASP A 160 9.84 13.45 -5.46
N PRO A 161 9.35 13.10 -4.26
CA PRO A 161 8.22 13.77 -3.60
C PRO A 161 8.35 15.30 -3.50
N ASN A 162 9.57 15.83 -3.48
CA ASN A 162 9.83 17.26 -3.32
C ASN A 162 9.87 18.02 -4.66
N ALA A 163 9.84 17.30 -5.79
CA ALA A 163 9.93 17.85 -7.14
C ALA A 163 8.69 17.52 -8.00
N LEU A 164 7.55 17.28 -7.35
CA LEU A 164 6.29 16.97 -8.02
C LEU A 164 5.62 18.25 -8.57
N ALA A 165 5.01 18.13 -9.76
CA ALA A 165 4.21 19.22 -10.33
C ALA A 165 2.90 18.68 -10.92
N MET A 166 1.80 19.41 -10.68
CA MET A 166 0.48 19.05 -11.24
C MET A 166 0.43 19.23 -12.76
N THR A 167 1.20 20.17 -13.31
CA THR A 167 1.30 20.38 -14.76
C THR A 167 1.89 19.17 -15.49
N ASN A 168 2.65 18.32 -14.79
CA ASN A 168 3.22 17.09 -15.35
C ASN A 168 2.19 15.94 -15.39
N CYS A 169 0.99 16.13 -14.83
CA CYS A 169 -0.06 15.10 -14.82
C CYS A 169 -0.95 15.11 -16.07
N LEU A 170 -0.84 16.14 -16.91
CA LEU A 170 -1.65 16.31 -18.12
C LEU A 170 -0.93 15.81 -19.39
N SER A 171 0.01 14.88 -19.23
CA SER A 171 0.81 14.34 -20.34
C SER A 171 0.04 13.36 -21.20
#